data_AF-A0A5Q4E0H1-F1
#
_entry.id   AF-A0A5Q4E0H1-F1
#
_cell.length_a   1.000
_cell.length_b   1.000
_cell.length_c   1.000
_cell.angle_alpha   90.00
_cell.angle_beta   90.00
_cell.angle_gamma   90.00
#
_symmetry.space_group_name_H-M   'P 1'
#
loop_
_entity.id
_entity.type
_entity.pdbx_description
1 polymer ?
#
loop_
_entity_poly.entity_id
_entity_poly.type
_entity_poly.pdbx_seq_one_letter_code
_entity_poly.pdbx_strand_id
1 'polypeptide(L)'
;TQGLAVARMIAMSTYRSWSSFHHRFGRKLTLDPSTPDPSTPYSPLPTPYAITHYLHRHGQKLVDRFDANTYITLTHAMDRHDVGGDHPSTDPDQRYQSALQSIHNPTLVVAIDSDILYPPAEQQELADLIPQAQLNWLYSPHGHDAFLIDMENLNEQVMAFRHQWTLASR
;
A
#
# COMPACT_ATOMS: atom_id res chain seq x y z
N THR A 1 18.63 15.01 -0.63
CA THR A 1 18.52 13.55 -0.80
C THR A 1 18.16 12.81 0.49
N GLN A 2 18.71 13.20 1.65
CA GLN A 2 18.38 12.59 2.96
C GLN A 2 16.86 12.56 3.29
N GLY A 3 16.13 13.64 2.98
CA GLY A 3 14.69 13.70 3.22
C GLY A 3 13.89 12.60 2.50
N LEU A 4 14.26 12.25 1.26
CA LEU A 4 13.60 11.19 0.50
C LEU A 4 13.85 9.80 1.11
N ALA A 5 15.06 9.55 1.62
CA ALA A 5 15.35 8.31 2.34
C ALA A 5 14.50 8.18 3.61
N VAL A 6 14.39 9.25 4.40
CA VAL A 6 13.55 9.26 5.61
C VAL A 6 12.08 9.09 5.27
N ALA A 7 11.57 9.79 4.25
CA ALA A 7 10.19 9.61 3.77
C ALA A 7 9.92 8.15 3.41
N ARG A 8 10.86 7.48 2.72
CA ARG A 8 10.74 6.05 2.41
C ARG A 8 10.75 5.16 3.64
N MET A 9 11.57 5.47 4.65
CA MET A 9 11.61 4.71 5.90
C MET A 9 10.28 4.81 6.67
N ILE A 10 9.68 6.01 6.71
CA ILE A 10 8.35 6.23 7.29
C ILE A 10 7.31 5.41 6.53
N ALA A 11 7.27 5.55 5.20
CA ALA A 11 6.32 4.83 4.35
C ALA A 11 6.42 3.30 4.52
N MET A 12 7.64 2.75 4.56
CA MET A 12 7.81 1.31 4.80
C MET A 12 7.31 0.85 6.16
N SER A 13 7.31 1.73 7.17
CA SER A 13 6.78 1.41 8.49
C SER A 13 5.26 1.36 8.50
N THR A 14 4.58 2.01 7.55
CA THR A 14 3.12 1.98 7.41
C THR A 14 2.62 0.93 6.41
N TYR A 15 3.48 0.46 5.49
CA TYR A 15 3.08 -0.52 4.47
C TYR A 15 2.94 -1.95 4.99
N ARG A 16 3.51 -2.23 6.16
CA ARG A 16 3.55 -3.56 6.76
C ARG A 16 2.91 -3.55 8.13
N SER A 17 2.16 -4.60 8.44
CA SER A 17 1.56 -4.77 9.76
C SER A 17 2.62 -4.93 10.86
N TRP A 18 2.21 -4.64 12.09
CA TRP A 18 3.04 -4.87 13.28
C TRP A 18 3.49 -6.33 13.39
N SER A 19 2.61 -7.29 13.13
CA SER A 19 2.93 -8.73 13.23
C SER A 19 3.99 -9.14 12.21
N SER A 20 3.96 -8.56 11.00
CA SER A 20 5.01 -8.78 9.98
C SER A 20 6.38 -8.29 10.45
N PHE A 21 6.45 -7.09 11.04
CA PHE A 21 7.70 -6.56 11.58
C PHE A 21 8.19 -7.36 12.78
N HIS A 22 7.30 -7.70 13.71
CA HIS A 22 7.63 -8.46 14.90
C HIS A 22 8.20 -9.84 14.54
N HIS A 23 7.53 -10.57 13.65
CA HIS A 23 7.97 -11.89 13.21
C HIS A 23 9.32 -11.85 12.49
N ARG A 24 9.51 -10.87 11.60
CA ARG A 24 10.73 -10.77 10.79
C ARG A 24 11.95 -10.34 11.60
N PHE A 25 11.81 -9.29 12.42
CA PHE A 25 12.94 -8.64 13.09
C PHE A 25 12.96 -8.86 14.60
N GLY A 26 11.82 -8.81 15.29
CA GLY A 26 11.78 -8.87 16.76
C GLY A 26 12.79 -7.91 17.39
N ARG A 27 13.61 -8.42 18.32
CA ARG A 27 14.74 -7.69 18.92
C ARG A 27 16.11 -8.11 18.34
N LYS A 28 16.14 -8.68 17.13
CA LYS A 28 17.39 -9.16 16.51
C LYS A 28 18.37 -8.00 16.36
N LEU A 29 19.57 -8.23 16.88
CA LEU A 29 20.67 -7.28 16.75
C LEU A 29 21.42 -7.52 15.43
N THR A 30 22.14 -6.51 14.94
CA THR A 30 23.18 -6.74 13.95
C THR A 30 24.34 -7.53 14.55
N LEU A 31 25.02 -8.30 13.70
CA LEU A 31 26.07 -9.24 14.12
C LEU A 31 27.25 -8.54 14.81
N ASP A 32 27.41 -7.23 14.61
CA ASP A 32 28.40 -6.42 15.29
C ASP A 32 27.84 -4.98 15.58
N PRO A 33 27.57 -4.65 16.86
CA PRO A 33 27.15 -3.30 17.27
C PRO A 33 28.27 -2.25 17.20
N SER A 34 29.53 -2.68 17.05
CA SER A 34 30.73 -1.83 17.04
C SER A 34 31.21 -1.47 15.64
N THR A 35 30.72 -2.16 14.59
CA THR A 35 30.89 -1.71 13.21
C THR A 35 29.94 -0.56 12.87
N PRO A 36 30.46 0.60 12.44
CA PRO A 36 29.64 1.66 11.89
C PRO A 36 28.93 1.15 10.64
N ASP A 37 27.60 1.26 10.58
CA ASP A 37 26.87 0.93 9.36
C ASP A 37 27.00 2.09 8.36
N PRO A 38 27.64 1.87 7.18
CA PRO A 38 27.75 2.90 6.14
C PRO A 38 26.38 3.38 5.61
N SER A 39 25.29 2.67 5.90
CA SER A 39 23.91 3.10 5.59
C SER A 39 23.29 4.05 6.63
N THR A 40 23.97 4.26 7.78
CA THR A 40 23.58 5.18 8.86
C THR A 40 24.62 6.28 9.16
N PRO A 41 25.19 6.98 8.16
CA PRO A 41 26.36 7.86 8.35
C PRO A 41 26.12 9.08 9.27
N TYR A 42 24.89 9.28 9.76
CA TYR A 42 24.49 10.43 10.57
C TYR A 42 23.84 10.04 11.91
N SER A 43 23.78 8.75 12.28
CA SER A 43 23.27 8.37 13.61
C SER A 43 24.36 8.57 14.66
N PRO A 44 24.20 9.51 15.63
CA PRO A 44 25.17 9.70 16.71
C PRO A 44 25.13 8.56 17.74
N LEU A 45 24.14 7.66 17.65
CA LEU A 45 23.95 6.53 18.54
C LEU A 45 24.11 5.22 17.75
N PRO A 46 24.74 4.18 18.34
CA PRO A 46 24.75 2.85 17.74
C PRO A 46 23.32 2.38 17.55
N THR A 47 22.99 1.93 16.34
CA THR A 47 21.66 1.38 15.99
C THR A 47 21.77 -0.14 15.96
N PRO A 48 21.71 -0.83 17.11
CA PRO A 48 22.10 -2.24 17.15
C PRO A 48 21.03 -3.15 16.52
N TYR A 49 19.88 -2.64 16.09
CA TYR A 49 18.77 -3.46 15.61
C TYR A 49 18.80 -3.68 14.09
N ALA A 50 18.53 -4.92 13.69
CA ALA A 50 18.49 -5.31 12.29
C ALA A 50 17.43 -4.55 11.46
N ILE A 51 16.33 -4.13 12.09
CA ILE A 51 15.28 -3.35 11.42
C ILE A 51 15.77 -1.97 10.96
N THR A 52 16.66 -1.33 11.73
CA THR A 52 17.19 -0.02 11.37
C THR A 52 17.98 -0.09 10.07
N HIS A 53 18.93 -1.02 9.99
CA HIS A 53 19.72 -1.30 8.79
C HIS A 53 18.83 -1.64 7.59
N TYR A 54 17.77 -2.42 7.82
CA TYR A 54 16.80 -2.76 6.78
C TYR A 54 16.13 -1.50 6.20
N LEU A 55 15.60 -0.63 7.05
CA LEU A 55 14.93 0.61 6.64
C LEU A 55 15.90 1.56 5.92
N HIS A 56 17.10 1.77 6.47
CA HIS A 56 18.12 2.63 5.85
C HIS A 56 18.53 2.14 4.46
N ARG A 57 18.81 0.84 4.31
CA ARG A 57 19.14 0.25 3.00
C ARG A 57 18.03 0.46 1.98
N HIS A 58 16.77 0.33 2.38
CA HIS A 58 15.65 0.57 1.47
C HIS A 58 15.43 2.06 1.18
N GLY A 59 15.68 2.95 2.13
CA GLY A 59 15.68 4.40 1.92
C GLY A 59 16.72 4.80 0.87
N GLN A 60 17.96 4.34 1.02
CA GLN A 60 19.04 4.62 0.07
C GLN A 60 18.71 4.06 -1.32
N LYS A 61 18.23 2.82 -1.41
CA LYS A 61 17.79 2.24 -2.68
C LYS A 61 16.71 3.05 -3.41
N LEU A 62 15.86 3.78 -2.69
CA LEU A 62 14.90 4.69 -3.33
C LEU A 62 15.61 5.95 -3.84
N VAL A 63 16.46 6.56 -3.00
CA VAL A 63 17.23 7.76 -3.37
C VAL A 63 18.04 7.53 -4.65
N ASP A 64 18.61 6.34 -4.83
CA ASP A 64 19.44 6.02 -5.99
C ASP A 64 18.64 5.93 -7.30
N ARG A 65 17.31 5.77 -7.25
CA ARG A 65 16.48 5.46 -8.43
C ARG A 65 15.21 6.32 -8.57
N PHE A 66 14.99 7.28 -7.69
CA PHE A 66 13.76 8.07 -7.68
C PHE A 66 14.05 9.54 -7.42
N ASP A 67 13.38 10.41 -8.16
CA ASP A 67 13.51 11.85 -8.03
C ASP A 67 12.61 12.39 -6.90
N ALA A 68 13.14 13.34 -6.13
CA ALA A 68 12.45 13.89 -4.97
C ALA A 68 11.26 14.77 -5.36
N ASN A 69 11.36 15.56 -6.44
CA ASN A 69 10.26 16.40 -6.90
C ASN A 69 9.11 15.54 -7.45
N THR A 70 9.45 14.44 -8.12
CA THR A 70 8.50 13.42 -8.56
C THR A 70 7.79 12.78 -7.37
N TYR A 71 8.51 12.45 -6.28
CA TYR A 71 7.91 11.91 -5.06
C TYR A 71 6.90 12.88 -4.44
N ILE A 72 7.26 14.17 -4.31
CA ILE A 72 6.36 15.22 -3.82
C ILE A 72 5.13 15.35 -4.73
N THR A 73 5.33 15.35 -6.04
CA THR A 73 4.24 15.50 -7.01
C THR A 73 3.24 14.35 -6.92
N LEU A 74 3.72 13.10 -6.85
CA LEU A 74 2.86 11.92 -6.76
C LEU A 74 2.12 11.86 -5.42
N THR A 75 2.79 12.15 -4.31
CA THR A 75 2.13 12.18 -2.99
C THR A 75 1.06 13.26 -2.92
N HIS A 76 1.33 14.46 -3.46
CA HIS A 76 0.30 15.50 -3.60
C HIS A 76 -0.87 15.10 -4.50
N ALA A 77 -0.63 14.28 -5.53
CA ALA A 77 -1.71 13.77 -6.39
C ALA A 77 -2.57 12.76 -5.63
N MET A 78 -1.96 11.89 -4.81
CA MET A 78 -2.68 10.95 -3.94
C MET A 78 -3.54 11.69 -2.91
N ASP A 79 -2.98 12.69 -2.22
CA ASP A 79 -3.70 13.47 -1.18
C ASP A 79 -4.90 14.27 -1.74
N ARG A 80 -4.87 14.59 -3.04
CA ARG A 80 -5.96 15.31 -3.72
C ARG A 80 -6.96 14.40 -4.41
N HIS A 81 -6.77 13.09 -4.34
CA HIS A 81 -7.66 12.16 -5.02
C HIS A 81 -9.03 12.17 -4.35
N ASP A 82 -10.07 12.51 -5.12
CA ASP A 82 -11.46 12.45 -4.71
C ASP A 82 -12.27 11.95 -5.91
N VAL A 83 -12.87 10.76 -5.78
CA VAL A 83 -13.69 10.13 -6.82
C VAL A 83 -15.03 10.86 -6.99
N GLY A 84 -15.55 11.47 -5.92
CA GLY A 84 -16.80 12.23 -5.96
C GLY A 84 -16.63 13.64 -6.55
N GLY A 85 -15.46 14.25 -6.37
CA GLY A 85 -15.06 15.61 -6.78
C GLY A 85 -16.07 16.39 -7.62
N ASP A 86 -15.91 16.33 -8.94
CA ASP A 86 -16.72 17.07 -9.94
C ASP A 86 -17.96 16.31 -10.41
N HIS A 87 -18.38 15.24 -9.71
CA HIS A 87 -19.56 14.48 -10.11
C HIS A 87 -20.78 15.41 -10.13
N PRO A 88 -21.61 15.39 -11.20
CA PRO A 88 -22.72 16.33 -11.39
C PRO A 88 -23.93 16.06 -10.47
N SER A 89 -23.72 15.34 -9.36
CA SER A 89 -24.77 15.11 -8.37
C SER A 89 -25.32 16.45 -7.87
N THR A 90 -26.64 16.55 -7.83
CA THR A 90 -27.35 17.70 -7.28
C THR A 90 -27.18 17.84 -5.77
N ASP A 91 -26.82 16.74 -5.09
CA ASP A 91 -26.48 16.71 -3.67
C ASP A 91 -24.96 16.52 -3.52
N PRO A 92 -24.21 17.52 -3.00
CA PRO A 92 -22.77 17.42 -2.73
C PRO A 92 -22.39 16.24 -1.83
N ASP A 93 -23.23 15.90 -0.85
CA ASP A 93 -22.92 14.84 0.13
C ASP A 93 -23.05 13.44 -0.48
N GLN A 94 -23.72 13.32 -1.64
CA GLN A 94 -23.89 12.06 -2.37
C GLN A 94 -22.96 11.94 -3.58
N ARG A 95 -22.03 12.89 -3.80
CA ARG A 95 -21.14 12.87 -4.97
C ARG A 95 -20.30 11.61 -5.05
N TYR A 96 -19.69 11.22 -3.93
CA TYR A 96 -18.88 10.00 -3.84
C TYR A 96 -19.69 8.76 -4.21
N GLN A 97 -20.84 8.57 -3.56
CA GLN A 97 -21.74 7.45 -3.83
C GLN A 97 -22.23 7.44 -5.29
N SER A 98 -22.64 8.59 -5.81
CA SER A 98 -23.13 8.71 -7.19
C SER A 98 -22.04 8.38 -8.21
N ALA A 99 -20.81 8.82 -7.96
CA ALA A 99 -19.67 8.50 -8.81
C ALA A 99 -19.41 6.99 -8.85
N LEU A 100 -19.42 6.31 -7.70
CA LEU A 100 -19.26 4.85 -7.65
C LEU A 100 -20.42 4.11 -8.33
N GLN A 101 -21.66 4.58 -8.14
CA GLN A 101 -22.85 4.01 -8.77
C GLN A 101 -22.86 4.17 -10.30
N SER A 102 -22.12 5.15 -10.83
CA SER A 102 -21.95 5.35 -12.28
C SER A 102 -21.00 4.34 -12.93
N ILE A 103 -20.26 3.55 -12.14
CA ILE A 103 -19.34 2.52 -12.64
C ILE A 103 -20.16 1.29 -13.05
N HIS A 104 -20.46 1.20 -14.34
CA HIS A 104 -21.23 0.08 -14.90
C HIS A 104 -20.36 -1.09 -15.38
N ASN A 105 -19.04 -0.96 -15.31
CA ASN A 105 -18.14 -2.06 -15.63
C ASN A 105 -18.14 -3.09 -14.48
N PRO A 106 -18.13 -4.40 -14.80
CA PRO A 106 -17.82 -5.41 -13.81
C PRO A 106 -16.52 -5.09 -13.08
N THR A 107 -16.57 -5.08 -11.75
CA THR A 107 -15.45 -4.64 -10.93
C THR A 107 -15.08 -5.71 -9.91
N LEU A 108 -13.80 -6.04 -9.82
CA LEU A 108 -13.27 -6.84 -8.73
C LEU A 108 -12.61 -5.91 -7.73
N VAL A 109 -13.13 -5.88 -6.50
CA VAL A 109 -12.50 -5.23 -5.36
C VAL A 109 -11.77 -6.31 -4.58
N VAL A 110 -10.45 -6.13 -4.35
CA VAL A 110 -9.66 -7.02 -3.51
C VAL A 110 -9.21 -6.26 -2.28
N ALA A 111 -9.66 -6.71 -1.11
CA ALA A 111 -9.32 -6.12 0.18
C ALA A 111 -8.28 -6.98 0.91
N ILE A 112 -7.38 -6.33 1.64
CA ILE A 112 -6.37 -6.99 2.47
C ILE A 112 -6.78 -6.79 3.94
N ASP A 113 -6.94 -7.88 4.67
CA ASP A 113 -7.45 -7.86 6.06
C ASP A 113 -6.56 -7.08 7.04
N SER A 114 -5.26 -7.02 6.78
CA SER A 114 -4.28 -6.33 7.62
C SER A 114 -3.82 -4.95 7.11
N ASP A 115 -4.42 -4.42 6.03
CA ASP A 115 -4.07 -3.10 5.51
C ASP A 115 -4.58 -2.00 6.45
N ILE A 116 -3.68 -1.04 6.75
CA ILE A 116 -3.95 0.12 7.60
C ILE A 116 -3.97 1.43 6.81
N LEU A 117 -3.47 1.43 5.58
CA LEU A 117 -3.46 2.61 4.71
C LEU A 117 -4.74 2.71 3.91
N TYR A 118 -5.25 1.58 3.43
CA TYR A 118 -6.53 1.45 2.75
C TYR A 118 -7.35 0.41 3.52
N PRO A 119 -8.08 0.83 4.56
CA PRO A 119 -8.66 -0.09 5.53
C PRO A 119 -9.81 -0.93 4.93
N PRO A 120 -9.95 -2.21 5.32
CA PRO A 120 -11.00 -3.12 4.87
C PRO A 120 -12.42 -2.55 4.73
N ALA A 121 -12.80 -1.64 5.63
CA ALA A 121 -14.11 -0.99 5.62
C ALA A 121 -14.33 -0.15 4.35
N GLU A 122 -13.30 0.55 3.86
CA GLU A 122 -13.38 1.36 2.63
C GLU A 122 -13.48 0.48 1.39
N GLN A 123 -12.84 -0.70 1.37
CA GLN A 123 -13.00 -1.63 0.24
C GLN A 123 -14.37 -2.31 0.25
N GLN A 124 -14.92 -2.60 1.43
CA GLN A 124 -16.30 -3.07 1.53
C GLN A 124 -17.27 -2.00 1.01
N GLU A 125 -17.08 -0.74 1.38
CA GLU A 125 -17.89 0.38 0.88
C GLU A 125 -17.83 0.49 -0.65
N LEU A 126 -16.65 0.38 -1.26
CA LEU A 126 -16.51 0.33 -2.73
C LEU A 126 -17.33 -0.80 -3.34
N ALA A 127 -17.26 -2.00 -2.76
CA ALA A 127 -17.98 -3.16 -3.26
C ALA A 127 -19.49 -3.05 -3.10
N ASP A 128 -19.95 -2.38 -2.03
CA ASP A 128 -21.38 -2.18 -1.76
C ASP A 128 -21.99 -1.11 -2.68
N LEU A 129 -21.21 -0.08 -3.04
CA LEU A 129 -21.70 1.05 -3.83
C LEU A 129 -21.56 0.87 -5.35
N ILE A 130 -20.60 0.06 -5.82
CA ILE A 130 -20.43 -0.22 -7.25
C ILE A 130 -21.41 -1.33 -7.68
N PRO A 131 -22.33 -1.09 -8.64
CA PRO A 131 -23.45 -2.00 -8.94
C PRO A 131 -23.07 -3.43 -9.35
N GLN A 132 -21.93 -3.60 -10.02
CA GLN A 132 -21.43 -4.88 -10.49
C GLN A 132 -20.09 -5.26 -9.84
N ALA A 133 -19.88 -4.83 -8.59
CA ALA A 133 -18.69 -5.20 -7.86
C ALA A 133 -18.80 -6.58 -7.20
N GLN A 134 -17.66 -7.25 -7.14
CA GLN A 134 -17.40 -8.43 -6.34
C GLN A 134 -16.27 -8.09 -5.37
N LEU A 135 -16.47 -8.39 -4.07
CA LEU A 135 -15.41 -8.28 -3.07
C LEU A 135 -14.74 -9.63 -2.84
N ASN A 136 -13.40 -9.66 -2.95
CA ASN A 136 -12.58 -10.77 -2.50
C ASN A 136 -11.60 -10.33 -1.41
N TRP A 137 -11.25 -11.28 -0.54
CA TRP A 137 -10.30 -11.06 0.55
C TRP A 137 -8.96 -11.72 0.26
N LEU A 138 -7.89 -10.94 0.37
CA LEU A 138 -6.51 -11.40 0.43
C LEU A 138 -6.07 -11.42 1.90
N TYR A 139 -6.19 -12.58 2.54
CA TYR A 139 -5.75 -12.76 3.93
C TYR A 139 -4.24 -12.85 3.98
N SER A 140 -3.60 -11.82 4.55
CA SER A 140 -2.16 -11.73 4.60
C SER A 140 -1.71 -10.90 5.79
N PRO A 141 -0.67 -11.31 6.53
CA PRO A 141 -0.11 -10.48 7.59
C PRO A 141 0.74 -9.32 7.04
N HIS A 142 0.88 -9.18 5.71
CA HIS A 142 1.86 -8.26 5.12
C HIS A 142 1.40 -6.80 5.03
N GLY A 143 0.19 -6.46 5.46
CA GLY A 143 -0.38 -5.13 5.33
C GLY A 143 -0.56 -4.75 3.86
N HIS A 144 -0.49 -3.45 3.57
CA HIS A 144 -0.60 -2.92 2.21
C HIS A 144 0.31 -3.64 1.20
N ASP A 145 1.54 -4.01 1.57
CA ASP A 145 2.47 -4.69 0.65
C ASP A 145 2.03 -6.13 0.24
N ALA A 146 0.93 -6.66 0.80
CA ALA A 146 0.45 -8.02 0.48
C ALA A 146 0.18 -8.23 -1.01
N PHE A 147 -0.34 -7.23 -1.75
CA PHE A 147 -0.58 -7.39 -3.19
C PHE A 147 0.71 -7.54 -4.02
N LEU A 148 1.87 -7.13 -3.48
CA LEU A 148 3.19 -7.33 -4.10
C LEU A 148 3.88 -8.61 -3.62
N ILE A 149 3.58 -9.06 -2.41
CA ILE A 149 4.23 -10.22 -1.78
C ILE A 149 3.48 -11.51 -2.13
N ASP A 150 2.16 -11.49 -2.04
CA ASP A 150 1.27 -12.65 -2.26
C ASP A 150 0.66 -12.61 -3.67
N MET A 151 1.48 -12.28 -4.67
CA MET A 151 1.05 -12.12 -6.07
C MET A 151 0.36 -13.34 -6.66
N GLU A 152 0.73 -14.56 -6.23
CA GLU A 152 0.13 -15.79 -6.76
C GLU A 152 -1.36 -15.89 -6.42
N ASN A 153 -1.72 -15.69 -5.15
CA ASN A 153 -3.11 -15.67 -4.70
C ASN A 153 -3.90 -14.55 -5.37
N LEU A 154 -3.34 -13.33 -5.42
CA LEU A 154 -3.99 -12.22 -6.12
C LEU A 154 -4.23 -12.54 -7.61
N ASN A 155 -3.25 -13.15 -8.28
CA ASN A 155 -3.35 -13.52 -9.68
C ASN A 155 -4.44 -14.58 -9.92
N GLU A 156 -4.57 -15.58 -9.05
CA GLU A 156 -5.66 -16.56 -9.12
C GLU A 156 -7.03 -15.89 -9.05
N GLN A 157 -7.22 -14.95 -8.13
CA GLN A 157 -8.47 -14.19 -7.98
C GLN A 157 -8.79 -13.35 -9.22
N VAL A 158 -7.79 -12.64 -9.75
CA VAL A 158 -7.94 -11.83 -10.97
C VAL A 158 -8.27 -12.70 -12.17
N MET A 159 -7.61 -13.85 -12.32
CA MET A 159 -7.86 -14.77 -13.43
C MET A 159 -9.26 -15.39 -13.33
N ALA A 160 -9.70 -15.80 -12.14
CA ALA A 160 -11.04 -16.33 -11.92
C ALA A 160 -12.12 -15.30 -12.31
N PHE A 161 -11.98 -14.05 -11.86
CA PHE A 161 -12.89 -12.96 -12.22
C PHE A 161 -12.91 -12.71 -13.73
N ARG A 162 -11.73 -12.63 -14.37
CA ARG A 162 -11.65 -12.45 -15.83
C ARG A 162 -12.32 -13.59 -16.60
N HIS A 163 -12.14 -14.84 -16.18
CA HIS A 163 -12.76 -15.99 -16.84
C HIS A 163 -14.29 -15.95 -16.73
N GLN A 164 -14.83 -15.63 -15.55
CA GLN A 164 -16.27 -15.50 -15.32
C GLN A 164 -16.91 -14.49 -16.29
N TRP A 165 -16.32 -13.32 -16.44
CA TRP A 165 -16.87 -12.26 -17.31
C TRP A 165 -16.60 -12.48 -18.80
N THR A 166 -15.51 -13.14 -19.17
CA THR A 166 -15.27 -13.54 -20.56
C THR A 166 -16.32 -14.54 -21.05
N LEU A 167 -16.80 -15.42 -20.17
CA LEU A 167 -17.86 -16.38 -20.47
C LEU A 167 -19.25 -15.74 -20.46
N ALA A 168 -19.52 -14.80 -19.55
CA ALA A 168 -20.80 -14.10 -19.47
C ALA A 168 -21.03 -13.08 -20.60
N SER A 169 -19.97 -12.63 -21.28
CA SER A 169 -20.04 -11.66 -22.39
C SER A 169 -20.12 -12.32 -23.79
N ARG A 170 -20.21 -13.65 -23.85
CA ARG A 170 -20.42 -14.43 -25.09
C ARG A 170 -21.86 -14.92 -25.14
#